data_AF-A0A353ZP16-F1
#
_entry.id   AF-A0A353ZP16-F1
#
_cell.length_a   1.000
_cell.length_b   1.000
_cell.length_c   1.000
_cell.angle_alpha   90.00
_cell.angle_beta   90.00
_cell.angle_gamma   90.00
#
_symmetry.space_group_name_H-M   'P 1'
#
loop_
_entity.id
_entity.type
_entity.pdbx_description
1 polymer ?
#
loop_
_entity_poly.entity_id
_entity_poly.type
_entity_poly.pdbx_seq_one_letter_code
_entity_poly.pdbx_strand_id
1 'polypeptide(L)'
;MSAERTFEFIPREDPDPWIESTTASAEVRRFARESLRWQAQEIIDEVLRGTEPGQELARAGLRRCVAQNPGRPERALLQQLTLNHEPQP
;
A
#
# COMPACT_ATOMS: atom_id res chain seq x y z
N MET A 1 -1.61 52.89 -9.46
CA MET A 1 -2.17 52.36 -8.20
C MET A 1 -2.09 50.85 -8.28
N SER A 2 -1.07 50.24 -7.66
CA SER A 2 -0.87 48.78 -7.65
C SER A 2 -1.54 48.22 -6.40
N ALA A 3 -2.52 47.34 -6.58
CA ALA A 3 -3.15 46.63 -5.47
C ALA A 3 -2.22 45.48 -5.07
N GLU A 4 -1.50 45.65 -3.97
CA GLU A 4 -0.80 44.57 -3.27
C GLU A 4 -1.86 43.62 -2.71
N ARG A 5 -1.94 42.40 -3.24
CA ARG A 5 -2.75 41.33 -2.66
C ARG A 5 -2.03 40.85 -1.39
N THR A 6 -2.46 41.37 -0.25
CA THR A 6 -2.13 40.82 1.06
C THR A 6 -2.80 39.44 1.16
N PHE A 7 -2.02 38.37 1.02
CA PHE A 7 -2.47 37.03 1.38
C PHE A 7 -2.38 36.92 2.90
N GLU A 8 -3.51 37.12 3.58
CA GLU A 8 -3.60 36.75 4.99
C GLU A 8 -3.40 35.24 5.10
N PHE A 9 -2.30 34.86 5.75
CA PHE A 9 -1.99 33.49 6.10
C PHE A 9 -3.00 33.06 7.16
N ILE A 10 -4.10 32.42 6.74
CA ILE A 10 -5.03 31.76 7.64
C ILE A 10 -4.25 30.62 8.30
N PRO A 11 -4.05 30.62 9.64
CA PRO A 11 -3.49 29.47 10.32
C PRO A 11 -4.43 28.31 10.07
N ARG A 12 -3.95 27.29 9.36
CA ARG A 12 -4.71 26.08 9.08
C ARG A 12 -4.81 25.27 10.37
N GLU A 13 -5.73 25.66 11.24
CA GLU A 13 -6.22 24.84 12.37
C GLU A 13 -7.18 23.75 11.88
N ASP A 14 -6.94 23.21 10.68
CA ASP A 14 -7.67 22.06 10.19
C ASP A 14 -6.90 20.85 10.73
N PRO A 15 -7.34 20.19 11.82
CA PRO A 15 -6.72 18.95 12.23
C PRO A 15 -6.77 18.03 11.01
N ASP A 16 -5.61 17.58 10.56
CA ASP A 16 -5.53 16.63 9.45
C ASP A 16 -6.53 15.49 9.78
N PRO A 17 -7.58 15.29 8.97
CA PRO A 17 -8.63 14.32 9.27
C PRO A 17 -8.10 12.89 9.34
N TRP A 18 -6.87 12.66 8.88
CA TRP A 18 -6.15 11.40 9.03
C TRP A 18 -5.38 11.28 10.37
N ILE A 19 -5.14 12.38 11.09
CA ILE A 19 -4.41 12.45 12.37
C ILE A 19 -5.33 12.27 13.60
N GLU A 20 -6.64 12.51 13.50
CA GLU A 20 -7.62 12.11 14.56
C GLU A 20 -7.63 10.59 14.83
N SER A 21 -6.99 9.80 13.97
CA SER A 21 -6.90 8.34 13.99
C SER A 21 -6.07 7.73 15.15
N THR A 22 -5.67 8.47 16.19
CA THR A 22 -5.03 7.82 17.35
C THR A 22 -6.04 6.90 18.09
N THR A 23 -7.35 7.05 17.83
CA THR A 23 -8.46 6.28 18.42
C THR A 23 -9.35 5.59 17.37
N ALA A 24 -8.80 5.06 16.28
CA ALA A 24 -9.59 4.13 15.46
C ALA A 24 -10.13 2.99 16.34
N SER A 25 -11.43 2.71 16.29
CA SER A 25 -12.03 1.66 17.12
C SER A 25 -11.37 0.30 16.80
N ALA A 26 -11.42 -0.64 17.75
CA ALA A 26 -10.89 -1.98 17.52
C ALA A 26 -11.55 -2.66 16.30
N GLU A 27 -12.82 -2.35 16.05
CA GLU A 27 -13.58 -2.80 14.90
C GLU A 27 -13.05 -2.21 13.59
N VAL A 28 -12.81 -0.89 13.53
CA VAL A 28 -12.24 -0.22 12.34
C VAL A 28 -10.86 -0.80 12.02
N ARG A 29 -10.00 -1.01 13.02
CA ARG A 29 -8.68 -1.63 12.83
C ARG A 29 -8.78 -3.06 12.32
N ARG A 30 -9.74 -3.83 12.81
CA ARG A 30 -9.99 -5.20 12.35
C ARG A 30 -10.46 -5.19 10.89
N PHE A 31 -11.45 -4.38 10.57
CA PHE A 31 -11.97 -4.22 9.22
C PHE A 31 -10.87 -3.82 8.23
N ALA A 32 -10.04 -2.84 8.59
CA ALA A 32 -8.92 -2.41 7.76
C ALA A 32 -7.91 -3.54 7.50
N ARG A 33 -7.58 -4.35 8.51
CA ARG A 33 -6.67 -5.50 8.35
C ARG A 33 -7.26 -6.60 7.46
N GLU A 34 -8.54 -6.92 7.64
CA GLU A 34 -9.23 -7.92 6.81
C GLU A 34 -9.34 -7.44 5.36
N SER A 35 -9.66 -6.16 5.16
CA SER A 35 -9.72 -5.53 3.84
C SER A 35 -8.35 -5.53 3.16
N LEU A 36 -7.29 -5.16 3.87
CA LEU A 36 -5.91 -5.19 3.34
C LEU A 36 -5.51 -6.60 2.91
N ARG A 37 -5.82 -7.60 3.72
CA ARG A 37 -5.53 -9.00 3.40
C ARG A 37 -6.25 -9.44 2.13
N TRP A 38 -7.53 -9.11 2.00
CA TRP A 38 -8.32 -9.45 0.81
C TRP A 38 -7.76 -8.74 -0.43
N GLN A 39 -7.50 -7.44 -0.34
CA GLN A 39 -6.93 -6.67 -1.44
C GLN A 39 -5.56 -7.20 -1.88
N ALA A 40 -4.69 -7.54 -0.91
CA ALA A 40 -3.39 -8.11 -1.22
C ALA A 40 -3.51 -9.46 -1.95
N GLN A 41 -4.47 -10.30 -1.55
CA GLN A 41 -4.75 -11.56 -2.23
C GLN A 41 -5.21 -11.33 -3.68
N GLU A 42 -6.17 -10.43 -3.90
CA GLU A 42 -6.66 -10.09 -5.25
C GLU A 42 -5.55 -9.58 -6.17
N ILE A 43 -4.69 -8.70 -5.67
CA ILE A 43 -3.54 -8.19 -6.43
C ILE A 43 -2.59 -9.34 -6.80
N ILE A 44 -2.29 -10.22 -5.84
CA ILE A 44 -1.42 -11.38 -6.08
C ILE A 44 -2.02 -12.28 -7.15
N ASP A 45 -3.31 -12.61 -7.03
CA ASP A 45 -3.99 -13.50 -7.96
C ASP A 45 -4.04 -12.91 -9.38
N GLU A 46 -4.29 -11.61 -9.50
CA GLU A 46 -4.27 -10.92 -10.79
C GLU A 46 -2.88 -10.96 -11.43
N VAL A 47 -1.82 -10.63 -10.68
CA VAL A 47 -0.44 -10.67 -11.18
C VAL A 47 -0.04 -12.09 -11.59
N LEU A 48 -0.41 -13.10 -10.79
CA LEU A 48 -0.08 -14.50 -11.08
C LEU A 48 -0.88 -15.10 -12.24
N ARG A 49 -2.06 -14.54 -12.55
CA ARG A 49 -2.88 -14.92 -13.72
C ARG A 49 -2.34 -14.35 -15.03
N GLY A 50 -1.55 -13.28 -14.97
CA GLY A 50 -0.92 -12.68 -16.16
C GLY A 50 -0.04 -13.67 -16.93
N THR A 51 -0.08 -13.60 -18.26
CA THR A 51 0.60 -14.54 -19.16
C THR A 51 1.78 -13.94 -19.93
N GLU A 52 2.07 -12.65 -19.73
CA GLU A 52 3.15 -11.94 -20.43
C GLU A 52 4.52 -12.60 -20.17
N PRO A 53 5.23 -13.11 -21.19
CA PRO A 53 6.49 -13.84 -20.99
C PRO A 53 7.56 -13.01 -20.29
N GLY A 54 7.65 -11.72 -20.60
CA GLY A 54 8.63 -10.79 -20.01
C GLY A 54 8.46 -10.58 -18.50
N GLN A 55 7.32 -10.94 -17.93
CA GLN A 55 7.03 -10.82 -16.49
C GLN A 55 7.17 -12.13 -15.72
N GLU A 56 7.58 -13.24 -16.37
CA GLU A 56 7.61 -14.55 -15.71
C GLU A 56 8.59 -14.60 -14.53
N LEU A 57 9.75 -13.92 -14.64
CA LEU A 57 10.69 -13.82 -13.51
C LEU A 57 10.07 -13.09 -12.31
N ALA A 58 9.32 -12.01 -12.55
CA ALA A 58 8.62 -11.29 -11.50
C ALA A 58 7.52 -12.16 -10.87
N ARG A 59 6.75 -12.92 -11.67
CA ARG A 59 5.76 -13.88 -11.17
C ARG A 59 6.41 -14.99 -10.35
N ALA A 60 7.54 -15.54 -10.80
CA ALA A 60 8.29 -16.54 -10.06
C ALA A 60 8.79 -16.02 -8.70
N GLY A 61 9.28 -14.77 -8.66
CA GLY A 61 9.62 -14.08 -7.41
C GLY A 61 8.41 -13.92 -6.49
N LEU A 62 7.25 -13.55 -7.04
CA LEU A 62 6.03 -13.37 -6.27
C LEU A 62 5.55 -14.71 -5.68
N ARG A 63 5.55 -15.79 -6.49
CA ARG A 63 5.21 -17.15 -6.01
C ARG A 63 6.12 -17.57 -4.84
N ARG A 64 7.40 -17.23 -4.91
CA ARG A 64 8.34 -17.49 -3.80
C ARG A 64 7.96 -16.71 -2.54
N CYS A 65 7.65 -15.41 -2.66
CA CYS A 65 7.22 -14.60 -1.51
C CYS A 65 5.91 -15.12 -0.90
N VAL A 66 4.96 -15.57 -1.73
CA VAL A 66 3.71 -16.20 -1.27
C VAL A 66 3.99 -17.48 -0.50
N ALA A 67 4.85 -18.36 -1.02
CA ALA A 67 5.23 -19.60 -0.33
C ALA A 67 5.92 -19.34 1.02
N GLN A 68 6.66 -18.24 1.15
CA GLN A 68 7.33 -17.84 2.39
C GLN A 68 6.39 -17.19 3.42
N ASN A 69 5.20 -16.73 3.02
CA ASN A 69 4.24 -16.03 3.87
C ASN A 69 2.84 -16.68 3.84
N PRO A 70 2.70 -17.95 4.27
CA PRO A 70 1.42 -18.65 4.20
C PRO A 70 0.33 -17.94 5.01
N GLY A 71 -0.82 -17.71 4.37
CA GLY A 71 -1.96 -17.03 4.98
C GLY A 71 -1.71 -15.55 5.31
N ARG A 72 -0.66 -14.94 4.75
CA ARG A 72 -0.29 -13.52 4.95
C ARG A 72 0.04 -12.86 3.60
N PRO A 73 -0.93 -12.78 2.67
CA PRO A 73 -0.71 -12.19 1.34
C PRO A 73 -0.21 -10.74 1.43
N GLU A 74 -0.66 -9.97 2.42
CA GLU A 74 -0.19 -8.61 2.67
C GLU A 74 1.32 -8.52 2.90
N ARG A 75 1.93 -9.52 3.55
CA ARG A 75 3.38 -9.59 3.77
C ARG A 75 4.11 -10.09 2.54
N ALA A 76 3.55 -11.07 1.83
CA ALA A 76 4.12 -11.57 0.58
C ALA A 76 4.25 -10.44 -0.45
N LEU A 77 3.18 -9.66 -0.63
CA LEU A 77 3.14 -8.54 -1.57
C LEU A 77 4.15 -7.45 -1.16
N LEU A 78 4.17 -7.06 0.11
CA LEU A 78 5.13 -6.07 0.60
C LEU A 78 6.58 -6.52 0.41
N GLN A 79 6.89 -7.77 0.74
CA GLN A 79 8.24 -8.33 0.53
C GLN A 79 8.66 -8.26 -0.94
N GLN A 80 7.77 -8.64 -1.86
CA GLN A 80 8.05 -8.56 -3.29
C GLN A 80 8.29 -7.11 -3.75
N LEU A 81 7.48 -6.16 -3.28
CA LEU A 81 7.67 -4.74 -3.60
C LEU A 81 9.02 -4.24 -3.07
N THR A 82 9.40 -4.59 -1.84
CA THR A 82 10.71 -4.24 -1.29
C THR A 82 11.85 -4.81 -2.14
N LEU A 83 11.77 -6.09 -2.53
CA LEU A 83 12.79 -6.72 -3.40
C LEU A 83 12.90 -6.04 -4.77
N ASN A 84 11.80 -5.50 -5.31
CA ASN A 84 11.81 -4.74 -6.56
C ASN A 84 12.34 -3.30 -6.38
N HIS A 85 12.27 -2.76 -5.16
CA HIS A 85 12.72 -1.41 -4.83
C HIS A 85 14.18 -1.33 -4.39
N GLU A 86 14.79 -2.43 -3.93
CA GLU A 86 16.22 -2.47 -3.68
C GLU A 86 16.98 -2.38 -5.02
N PRO A 87 17.88 -1.40 -5.20
CA PRO A 87 18.72 -1.36 -6.38
C PRO A 87 19.55 -2.65 -6.41
N GLN A 88 19.39 -3.43 -7.48
CA GLN A 88 20.23 -4.60 -7.71
C GLN A 88 21.71 -4.15 -7.71
N PRO A 89 22.62 -4.88 -7.02
CA PRO A 89 24.04 -4.54 -6.99
C PRO A 89 24.70 -4.61 -8.37
#